data_AF-A0A7L4TLQ6-F1
#
_entry.id   AF-A0A7L4TLQ6-F1
#
_cell.length_a   1.000
_cell.length_b   1.000
_cell.length_c   1.000
_cell.angle_alpha   90.00
_cell.angle_beta   90.00
_cell.angle_gamma   90.00
#
_symmetry.space_group_name_H-M   'P 1'
#
loop_
_entity.id
_entity.type
_entity.pdbx_description
1 polymer ?
#
loop_
_entity_poly.entity_id
_entity_poly.type
_entity_poly.pdbx_seq_one_letter_code
_entity_poly.pdbx_strand_id
1 'polypeptide(L)'
;MSGDGYFQVTDGDITFFTRAGNFYLDSQGDIVNSDGLRLVGTGGMNIPTTAQSFSIGADGTISYIDQDGDLETAGVIQLANFANAEGLTKAGDNLYLQSTNSGVPQPQTPGNGGTGTLVAGTLEMSNVDLSEEFTEMIVAKRGFQANTRIITTSDEILQELVNLKR
;
A
#
# COMPACT_ATOMS: atom_id res chain seq x y z
N MET A 1 7.20 7.73 4.50
CA MET A 1 8.13 8.86 4.29
C MET A 1 8.24 9.66 5.58
N SER A 2 9.42 10.18 5.90
CA SER A 2 9.59 11.11 7.03
C SER A 2 10.20 12.40 6.48
N GLY A 3 9.41 13.48 6.43
CA GLY A 3 9.82 14.80 5.92
C GLY A 3 8.93 15.33 4.80
N ASP A 4 9.39 16.41 4.16
CA ASP A 4 8.68 17.06 3.06
C ASP A 4 8.93 16.38 1.71
N GLY A 5 8.00 16.56 0.77
CA GLY A 5 8.03 15.93 -0.54
C GLY A 5 6.75 15.17 -0.85
N TYR A 6 6.54 14.90 -2.14
CA TYR A 6 5.42 14.13 -2.66
C TYR A 6 5.95 13.07 -3.62
N PHE A 7 5.43 11.84 -3.50
CA PHE A 7 5.56 10.85 -4.55
C PHE A 7 4.84 11.31 -5.80
N GLN A 8 5.40 11.02 -6.95
CA GLN A 8 4.84 11.35 -8.25
C GLN A 8 4.22 10.08 -8.81
N VAL A 9 2.92 10.09 -9.12
CA VAL A 9 2.23 8.95 -9.71
C VAL A 9 1.54 9.37 -11.01
N THR A 10 1.48 8.49 -12.00
CA THR A 10 0.93 8.82 -13.31
C THR A 10 0.04 7.71 -13.85
N ASP A 11 -1.04 8.13 -14.51
CA ASP A 11 -1.87 7.29 -15.38
C ASP A 11 -1.17 7.07 -16.75
N GLY A 12 -0.18 7.91 -17.08
CA GLY A 12 0.46 7.98 -18.39
C GLY A 12 0.18 9.29 -19.11
N ASP A 13 -0.94 9.94 -18.78
CA ASP A 13 -1.30 11.27 -19.32
C ASP A 13 -1.12 12.38 -18.27
N ILE A 14 -1.57 12.15 -17.04
CA ILE A 14 -1.55 13.13 -15.95
C ILE A 14 -0.67 12.61 -14.82
N THR A 15 0.20 13.48 -14.31
CA THR A 15 0.98 13.22 -13.10
C THR A 15 0.27 13.83 -11.90
N PHE A 16 -0.04 12.97 -10.94
CA PHE A 16 -0.54 13.31 -9.62
C PHE A 16 0.58 13.21 -8.59
N PHE A 17 0.36 13.84 -7.45
CA PHE A 17 1.31 13.92 -6.36
C PHE A 17 0.65 13.39 -5.09
N THR A 18 1.34 12.56 -4.32
CA THR A 18 0.78 11.99 -3.08
C THR A 18 1.82 11.89 -1.98
N ARG A 19 1.39 12.05 -0.73
CA ARG A 19 2.22 11.71 0.44
C ARG A 19 1.96 10.29 0.94
N ALA A 20 0.99 9.61 0.35
CA ALA A 20 0.66 8.24 0.70
C ALA A 20 1.76 7.32 0.15
N GLY A 21 2.33 6.50 1.03
CA GLY A 21 3.41 5.57 0.70
C GLY A 21 2.94 4.13 0.48
N ASN A 22 1.63 3.92 0.32
CA ASN A 22 1.04 2.62 0.03
C ASN A 22 1.17 2.34 -1.47
N PHE A 23 2.21 1.60 -1.83
CA PHE A 23 2.47 1.16 -3.19
C PHE A 23 2.52 -0.36 -3.27
N TYR A 24 2.10 -0.89 -4.40
CA TYR A 24 2.02 -2.31 -4.72
C TYR A 24 2.74 -2.56 -6.04
N LEU A 25 3.19 -3.80 -6.25
CA LEU A 25 3.67 -4.22 -7.56
C LEU A 25 2.51 -4.78 -8.36
N ASP A 26 2.32 -4.32 -9.59
CA ASP A 26 1.32 -4.88 -10.49
C ASP A 26 1.83 -6.15 -11.20
N SER A 27 0.97 -6.78 -12.01
CA SER A 27 1.34 -7.98 -12.78
C SER A 27 2.38 -7.73 -13.88
N GLN A 28 2.63 -6.48 -14.24
CA GLN A 28 3.64 -6.09 -15.22
C GLN A 28 4.99 -5.78 -14.55
N GLY A 29 5.05 -5.73 -13.22
CA GLY A 29 6.24 -5.36 -12.47
C GLY A 29 6.34 -3.86 -12.20
N ASP A 30 5.32 -3.07 -12.50
CA ASP A 30 5.32 -1.64 -12.21
C ASP A 30 4.85 -1.37 -10.78
N ILE A 31 5.44 -0.36 -10.15
CA ILE A 31 5.04 0.08 -8.83
C ILE A 31 3.81 0.99 -8.98
N VAL A 32 2.66 0.60 -8.44
CA VAL A 32 1.39 1.31 -8.54
C VAL A 32 0.83 1.67 -7.15
N ASN A 33 0.03 2.72 -7.05
CA ASN A 33 -0.73 3.01 -5.83
C ASN A 33 -2.05 2.20 -5.77
N SER A 34 -2.83 2.38 -4.71
CA SER A 34 -4.16 1.76 -4.56
C SER A 34 -5.15 2.08 -5.69
N ASP A 35 -4.92 3.17 -6.41
CA ASP A 35 -5.76 3.66 -7.51
C ASP A 35 -5.28 3.15 -8.88
N GLY A 36 -4.19 2.35 -8.91
CA GLY A 36 -3.59 1.82 -10.13
C GLY A 36 -2.64 2.81 -10.85
N LEU A 37 -2.35 3.96 -10.25
CA LEU A 37 -1.43 4.96 -10.81
C LEU A 37 0.01 4.53 -10.56
N ARG A 38 0.83 4.55 -11.61
CA ARG A 38 2.23 4.11 -11.56
C ARG A 38 3.13 5.17 -10.94
N LEU A 39 4.04 4.75 -10.09
CA LEU A 39 5.07 5.58 -9.48
C LEU A 39 6.08 6.04 -10.54
N VAL A 40 6.30 7.34 -10.59
CA VAL A 40 7.28 7.97 -11.47
C VAL A 40 8.61 8.11 -10.73
N GLY A 41 9.68 7.68 -11.39
CA GLY A 41 11.05 7.84 -10.93
C GLY A 41 12.02 7.87 -12.09
N THR A 42 13.30 7.75 -11.78
CA THR A 42 14.37 7.69 -12.78
C THR A 42 14.78 6.24 -12.99
N GLY A 43 14.71 5.76 -14.23
CA GLY A 43 15.05 4.38 -14.59
C GLY A 43 13.83 3.59 -15.05
N GLY A 44 13.96 2.26 -15.05
CA GLY A 44 12.89 1.37 -15.49
C GLY A 44 11.71 1.34 -14.54
N MET A 45 11.94 1.53 -13.23
CA MET A 45 10.91 1.47 -12.16
C MET A 45 10.06 0.19 -12.19
N ASN A 46 10.53 -0.80 -12.94
CA ASN A 46 9.90 -2.06 -13.21
C ASN A 46 10.74 -3.15 -12.55
N ILE A 47 10.11 -3.96 -11.73
CA ILE A 47 10.73 -5.09 -11.07
C ILE A 47 10.24 -6.35 -11.80
N PRO A 48 11.13 -7.13 -12.43
CA PRO A 48 10.75 -8.35 -13.12
C PRO A 48 9.99 -9.29 -12.17
N THR A 49 8.93 -9.94 -12.66
CA THR A 49 8.18 -10.93 -11.87
C THR A 49 9.00 -12.18 -11.53
N THR A 50 10.16 -12.35 -12.16
CA THR A 50 11.15 -13.40 -11.84
C THR A 50 12.06 -13.03 -10.67
N ALA A 51 11.97 -11.79 -10.16
CA ALA A 51 12.77 -11.35 -9.02
C ALA A 51 12.35 -12.12 -7.75
N GLN A 52 13.34 -12.61 -7.02
CA GLN A 52 13.13 -13.34 -5.77
C GLN A 52 12.77 -12.39 -4.61
N SER A 53 13.35 -11.19 -4.62
CA SER A 53 13.09 -10.16 -3.62
C SER A 53 13.43 -8.79 -4.18
N PHE A 54 12.86 -7.74 -3.57
CA PHE A 54 13.25 -6.37 -3.85
C PHE A 54 13.40 -5.60 -2.55
N SER A 55 14.17 -4.52 -2.62
CA SER A 55 14.46 -3.62 -1.52
C SER A 55 14.50 -2.19 -2.05
N ILE A 56 14.17 -1.24 -1.18
CA ILE A 56 14.19 0.18 -1.52
C ILE A 56 15.07 0.86 -0.48
N GLY A 57 16.12 1.52 -0.94
CA GLY A 57 17.02 2.30 -0.10
C GLY A 57 16.37 3.59 0.41
N ALA A 58 16.94 4.17 1.46
CA ALA A 58 16.45 5.43 2.03
C ALA A 58 16.64 6.64 1.10
N ASP A 59 17.57 6.50 0.16
CA ASP A 59 17.85 7.37 -0.98
C ASP A 59 16.86 7.18 -2.14
N GLY A 60 15.94 6.21 -2.03
CA GLY A 60 14.96 5.86 -3.05
C GLY A 60 15.47 4.91 -4.12
N THR A 61 16.68 4.37 -4.00
CA THR A 61 17.19 3.37 -4.94
C THR A 61 16.43 2.06 -4.78
N ILE A 62 15.81 1.57 -5.84
CA ILE A 62 15.10 0.29 -5.89
C ILE A 62 16.07 -0.75 -6.45
N SER A 63 16.38 -1.76 -5.63
CA SER A 63 17.21 -2.90 -6.02
C SER A 63 16.45 -4.19 -5.85
N TYR A 64 16.61 -5.13 -6.77
CA TYR A 64 16.00 -6.45 -6.71
C TYR A 64 17.04 -7.55 -6.91
N ILE A 65 16.75 -8.73 -6.38
CA ILE A 65 17.54 -9.94 -6.61
C ILE A 65 16.85 -10.70 -7.72
N ASP A 66 17.57 -10.95 -8.81
CA ASP A 66 17.03 -11.69 -9.95
C ASP A 66 16.90 -13.20 -9.66
N GLN A 67 16.53 -13.98 -10.68
CA GLN A 67 16.38 -15.42 -10.56
C GLN A 67 17.73 -16.16 -10.38
N ASP A 68 18.82 -15.58 -10.84
CA ASP A 68 20.18 -16.10 -10.77
C ASP A 68 20.88 -15.73 -9.44
N GLY A 69 20.27 -14.85 -8.64
CA GLY A 69 20.74 -14.41 -7.33
C GLY A 69 21.57 -13.13 -7.37
N ASP A 70 21.64 -12.46 -8.52
CA ASP A 70 22.39 -11.23 -8.71
C ASP A 70 21.56 -10.00 -8.32
N LEU A 71 22.22 -9.02 -7.69
CA LEU A 71 21.59 -7.78 -7.26
C LEU A 71 21.61 -6.77 -8.41
N GLU A 72 20.42 -6.45 -8.89
CA GLU A 72 20.19 -5.49 -9.97
C GLU A 72 19.43 -4.26 -9.46
N THR A 73 19.61 -3.13 -10.15
CA THR A 73 18.96 -1.87 -9.79
C THR A 73 17.86 -1.52 -10.79
N ALA A 74 16.60 -1.53 -10.36
CA ALA A 74 15.45 -1.23 -11.21
C ALA A 74 15.32 0.28 -11.52
N GLY A 75 15.70 1.12 -10.56
CA GLY A 75 15.59 2.57 -10.70
C GLY A 75 15.69 3.31 -9.36
N VAL A 76 15.42 4.60 -9.40
CA VAL A 76 15.44 5.48 -8.22
C VAL A 76 14.14 6.27 -8.15
N ILE A 77 13.44 6.17 -7.02
CA ILE A 77 12.25 6.96 -6.71
C ILE A 77 12.65 8.44 -6.55
N GLN A 78 11.91 9.33 -7.19
CA GLN A 78 12.09 10.78 -7.03
C GLN A 78 10.90 11.40 -6.33
N LEU A 79 11.17 12.26 -5.35
CA LEU A 79 10.16 13.05 -4.68
C LEU A 79 10.05 14.42 -5.35
N ALA A 80 8.84 14.89 -5.58
CA ALA A 80 8.60 16.27 -6.01
C ALA A 80 8.48 17.17 -4.78
N ASN A 81 9.29 18.23 -4.75
CA ASN A 81 9.07 19.38 -3.87
C ASN A 81 8.35 20.49 -4.64
N PHE A 82 7.59 21.31 -3.91
CA PHE A 82 6.87 22.45 -4.44
C PHE A 82 7.25 23.70 -3.64
N ALA A 83 7.41 24.83 -4.34
CA ALA A 83 7.65 26.11 -3.68
C ALA A 83 6.50 26.49 -2.73
N ASN A 84 5.27 26.11 -3.09
CA ASN A 84 4.09 26.29 -2.26
C ASN A 84 3.20 25.04 -2.25
N ALA A 85 3.33 24.22 -1.21
CA ALA A 85 2.52 23.01 -1.06
C ALA A 85 1.01 23.31 -0.88
N GLU A 86 0.64 24.45 -0.29
CA GLU A 86 -0.77 24.84 -0.11
C GLU A 86 -1.45 25.22 -1.43
N GLY A 87 -0.67 25.57 -2.44
CA GLY A 87 -1.17 25.86 -3.78
C GLY A 87 -1.60 24.61 -4.55
N LEU A 88 -1.33 23.40 -4.05
CA LEU A 88 -1.71 22.17 -4.73
C LEU A 88 -3.22 21.99 -4.77
N THR A 89 -3.74 21.57 -5.91
CA THR A 89 -5.18 21.29 -6.06
C THR A 89 -5.44 19.85 -5.65
N LYS A 90 -6.33 19.61 -4.68
CA LYS A 90 -6.72 18.25 -4.30
C LYS A 90 -7.53 17.60 -5.40
N ALA A 91 -7.10 16.42 -5.85
CA ALA A 91 -7.81 15.61 -6.85
C ALA A 91 -8.70 14.51 -6.24
N GLY A 92 -8.55 14.22 -4.93
CA GLY A 92 -9.26 13.13 -4.23
C GLY A 92 -8.27 12.10 -3.67
N ASP A 93 -8.67 11.25 -2.73
CA ASP A 93 -7.88 10.08 -2.25
C ASP A 93 -6.40 10.34 -1.89
N ASN A 94 -6.13 11.52 -1.30
CA ASN A 94 -4.78 12.03 -0.99
C ASN A 94 -3.88 12.30 -2.21
N LEU A 95 -4.45 12.36 -3.41
CA LEU A 95 -3.85 12.83 -4.64
C LEU A 95 -3.98 14.35 -4.77
N TYR A 96 -2.92 14.95 -5.29
CA TYR A 96 -2.76 16.37 -5.51
C TYR A 96 -2.31 16.62 -6.96
N LEU A 97 -2.76 17.72 -7.54
CA LEU A 97 -2.37 18.20 -8.86
C LEU A 97 -1.60 19.51 -8.73
N GLN A 98 -0.64 19.70 -9.62
CA GLN A 98 0.05 20.97 -9.76
C GLN A 98 -0.94 22.07 -10.18
N SER A 99 -0.76 23.26 -9.63
CA SER A 99 -1.48 24.47 -10.03
C SER A 99 -0.50 25.61 -10.30
N THR A 100 -0.99 26.70 -10.88
CA THR A 100 -0.19 27.91 -11.04
C THR A 100 0.31 28.46 -9.69
N ASN A 101 -0.46 28.25 -8.61
CA ASN A 101 -0.12 28.72 -7.27
C ASN A 101 0.85 27.78 -6.53
N SER A 102 0.93 26.50 -6.89
CA SER A 102 1.90 25.57 -6.27
C SER A 102 3.33 25.77 -6.81
N GLY A 103 3.43 26.35 -8.01
CA GLY A 103 4.66 26.36 -8.79
C GLY A 103 4.92 25.01 -9.46
N VAL A 104 6.04 24.94 -10.17
CA VAL A 104 6.48 23.74 -10.88
C VAL A 104 7.07 22.70 -9.92
N PRO A 105 6.78 21.40 -10.12
CA PRO A 105 7.38 20.33 -9.32
C PRO A 105 8.89 20.31 -9.54
N GLN A 106 9.66 20.24 -8.45
CA GLN A 106 11.11 20.06 -8.48
C GLN A 106 11.41 18.63 -8.02
N PRO A 107 11.69 17.70 -8.95
CA PRO A 107 12.04 16.33 -8.59
C PRO A 107 13.42 16.32 -7.93
N GLN A 108 13.51 15.73 -6.74
CA GLN A 108 14.73 15.58 -5.95
C GLN A 108 14.85 14.13 -5.46
N THR A 109 16.08 13.68 -5.22
CA THR A 109 16.31 12.39 -4.59
C THR A 109 15.93 12.46 -3.12
N PRO A 110 15.22 11.44 -2.59
CA PRO A 110 14.93 11.36 -1.17
C PRO A 110 16.17 11.50 -0.29
N GLY A 111 16.02 12.20 0.85
CA GLY A 111 17.11 12.46 1.78
C GLY A 111 18.11 13.55 1.35
N ASN A 112 17.98 14.10 0.14
CA ASN A 112 18.74 15.28 -0.31
C ASN A 112 17.80 16.46 -0.55
N GLY A 113 18.33 17.70 -0.58
CA GLY A 113 17.58 18.87 -1.04
C GLY A 113 16.38 19.31 -0.18
N GLY A 114 16.34 18.91 1.10
CA GLY A 114 15.23 19.21 2.02
C GLY A 114 14.03 18.28 1.90
N THR A 115 14.09 17.29 0.99
CA THR A 115 13.11 16.21 0.92
C THR A 115 13.37 15.15 1.99
N GLY A 116 12.28 14.58 2.51
CA GLY A 116 12.30 13.52 3.51
C GLY A 116 13.04 12.27 3.04
N THR A 117 13.49 11.45 3.97
CA THR A 117 14.03 10.14 3.65
C THR A 117 12.89 9.18 3.36
N LEU A 118 13.13 8.26 2.41
CA LEU A 118 12.27 7.09 2.30
C LEU A 118 12.65 6.13 3.41
N VAL A 119 11.65 5.58 4.06
CA VAL A 119 11.83 4.46 4.97
C VAL A 119 11.04 3.35 4.32
N ALA A 120 11.73 2.54 3.54
CA ALA A 120 11.19 1.29 3.07
C ALA A 120 11.29 0.28 4.21
N GLY A 121 10.22 -0.48 4.45
CA GLY A 121 10.25 -1.56 5.43
C GLY A 121 9.78 -1.20 6.84
N THR A 122 9.04 -0.11 7.05
CA THR A 122 8.14 -0.03 8.22
C THR A 122 6.69 -0.23 7.76
N LEU A 123 6.27 -1.50 7.74
CA LEU A 123 5.02 -2.07 7.20
C LEU A 123 4.97 -2.04 5.65
N GLU A 124 5.04 -3.13 4.88
CA GLU A 124 4.50 -4.48 5.05
C GLU A 124 5.52 -5.55 4.58
N MET A 125 6.29 -6.13 5.50
CA MET A 125 6.29 -7.59 5.45
C MET A 125 4.85 -7.94 5.80
N SER A 126 4.07 -8.38 4.82
CA SER A 126 2.90 -9.16 5.17
C SER A 126 3.44 -10.40 5.89
N ASN A 127 3.53 -10.32 7.22
CA ASN A 127 3.61 -11.47 8.09
C ASN A 127 2.19 -12.01 8.35
N VAL A 128 1.23 -11.69 7.48
CA VAL A 128 -0.04 -12.40 7.45
C VAL A 128 0.21 -13.67 6.66
N ASP A 129 0.54 -14.74 7.38
CA ASP A 129 0.42 -16.08 6.84
C ASP A 129 -1.06 -16.30 6.55
N LEU A 130 -1.44 -16.28 5.26
CA LEU A 130 -2.81 -16.51 4.81
C LEU A 130 -3.39 -17.80 5.41
N SER A 131 -2.55 -18.76 5.78
CA SER A 131 -2.93 -20.00 6.44
C SER A 131 -3.48 -19.78 7.85
N GLU A 132 -2.89 -18.86 8.63
CA GLU A 132 -3.29 -18.57 10.01
C GLU A 132 -4.61 -17.80 10.06
N GLU A 133 -4.80 -16.83 9.17
CA GLU A 133 -6.07 -16.09 8.99
C GLU A 133 -7.23 -16.99 8.54
N PHE A 134 -6.98 -17.99 7.70
CA PHE A 134 -7.99 -18.99 7.36
C PHE A 134 -8.39 -19.83 8.58
N THR A 135 -7.45 -20.19 9.46
CA THR A 135 -7.75 -20.88 10.73
C THR A 135 -8.48 -19.99 11.73
N GLU A 136 -8.11 -18.71 11.89
CA GLU A 136 -8.82 -17.79 12.77
C GLU A 136 -10.24 -17.49 12.26
N MET A 137 -10.44 -17.36 10.95
CA MET A 137 -11.77 -17.30 10.35
C MET A 137 -12.56 -18.60 10.59
N ILE A 138 -11.91 -19.77 10.56
CA ILE A 138 -12.57 -21.07 10.86
C ILE A 138 -12.96 -21.16 12.35
N VAL A 139 -12.13 -20.70 13.28
CA VAL A 139 -12.45 -20.66 14.72
C VAL A 139 -13.60 -19.68 14.97
N ALA A 140 -13.55 -18.48 14.40
CA ALA A 140 -14.62 -17.49 14.50
C ALA A 140 -15.96 -18.02 13.93
N LYS A 141 -15.93 -18.70 12.76
CA LYS A 141 -17.12 -19.33 12.16
C LYS A 141 -17.68 -20.47 13.01
N ARG A 142 -16.82 -21.30 13.62
CA ARG A 142 -17.27 -22.36 14.53
C ARG A 142 -17.83 -21.80 15.84
N GLY A 143 -17.25 -20.74 16.38
CA GLY A 143 -17.77 -20.04 17.55
C GLY A 143 -19.16 -19.44 17.29
N PHE A 144 -19.35 -18.79 16.14
CA PHE A 144 -20.65 -18.27 15.74
C PHE A 144 -21.69 -19.38 15.53
N GLN A 145 -21.33 -20.45 14.81
CA GLN A 145 -22.24 -21.60 14.61
C GLN A 145 -22.58 -22.34 15.92
N ALA A 146 -21.64 -22.42 16.87
CA ALA A 146 -21.89 -23.00 18.18
C ALA A 146 -22.85 -22.13 18.99
N ASN A 147 -22.64 -20.81 18.99
CA ASN A 147 -23.52 -19.86 19.67
C ASN A 147 -24.94 -19.87 19.07
N THR A 148 -25.07 -19.95 17.74
CA THR A 148 -26.38 -20.07 17.09
C THR A 148 -27.08 -21.39 17.46
N ARG A 149 -26.34 -22.51 17.55
CA ARG A 149 -26.93 -23.78 18.00
C ARG A 149 -27.39 -23.73 19.46
N ILE A 150 -26.62 -23.08 20.35
CA ILE A 150 -27.02 -22.89 21.75
C ILE A 150 -28.32 -22.09 21.84
N ILE A 151 -28.47 -21.03 21.04
CA ILE A 151 -29.71 -20.24 20.97
C ILE A 151 -30.87 -21.13 20.53
N THR A 152 -30.72 -21.87 19.43
CA THR A 152 -31.81 -22.75 18.94
C THR A 152 -32.18 -23.84 19.93
N THR A 153 -31.21 -24.47 20.61
CA THR A 153 -31.52 -25.49 21.63
C THR A 153 -32.14 -24.88 22.89
N SER A 154 -31.77 -23.64 23.24
CA SER A 154 -32.42 -22.92 24.35
C SER A 154 -33.86 -22.58 24.01
N ASP A 155 -34.13 -22.15 22.77
CA ASP A 155 -35.49 -21.88 22.29
C ASP A 155 -36.35 -23.16 22.27
N GLU A 156 -35.80 -24.31 21.88
CA GLU A 156 -36.48 -25.61 21.94
C GLU A 156 -36.84 -26.01 23.39
N ILE A 157 -35.91 -25.86 24.34
CA ILE A 157 -36.18 -26.14 25.77
C ILE A 157 -37.24 -25.18 26.32
N LEU A 158 -37.17 -23.89 25.97
CA LEU A 158 -38.19 -22.91 26.37
C LEU A 158 -39.57 -23.31 25.84
N GLN A 159 -39.64 -23.79 24.60
CA GLN A 159 -40.90 -24.24 24.00
C GLN A 159 -41.45 -25.51 24.66
N GLU A 160 -40.58 -26.45 25.07
CA GLU A 160 -40.97 -27.64 25.84
C GLU A 160 -41.48 -27.27 27.24
N LEU A 161 -40.84 -26.32 27.93
CA LEU A 161 -41.30 -25.79 29.22
C LEU A 161 -42.66 -25.08 29.13
N VAL A 162 -42.92 -24.35 28.03
CA VAL A 162 -44.24 -23.74 27.80
C VAL A 162 -45.32 -24.81 27.58
N ASN A 163 -44.99 -25.92 26.94
CA ASN A 163 -45.91 -27.03 26.71
C ASN A 163 -46.19 -27.86 27.98
N LEU A 164 -45.27 -27.89 28.94
CA LEU A 164 -45.45 -28.49 30.27
C LEU A 164 -46.34 -27.65 31.22
N LYS A 165 -46.60 -26.38 30.90
CA LYS A 165 -47.47 -25.48 31.69
C LYS A 165 -48.96 -25.60 31.30
N ARG A 166 -49.37 -26.68 30.64
CA ARG A 166 -50.78 -27.00 30.36
C ARG A 166 -51.24 -28.20 31.17
#